data_AF-A0A6I2MT59-F1
#
_entry.id   AF-A0A6I2MT59-F1
#
_cell.length_a   1.000
_cell.length_b   1.000
_cell.length_c   1.000
_cell.angle_alpha   90.00
_cell.angle_beta   90.00
_cell.angle_gamma   90.00
#
_symmetry.space_group_name_H-M   'P 1'
#
loop_
_entity.id
_entity.type
_entity.pdbx_description
1 polymer ?
#
loop_
_entity_poly.entity_id
_entity_poly.type
_entity_poly.pdbx_seq_one_letter_code
_entity_poly.pdbx_strand_id
1 'polypeptide(L)'
;MMENKTNSVEKYVKAKKRVDDIKGFYFHVIKFVIITLLILIFKGRVLEIFIEKGVEDKNVLQWMELNILAIPIIWGLVLLVMGLRLFVFKTNILKSWEKRQIQKYLGEEK
;
A
#
# COMPACT_ATOMS: atom_id res chain seq x y z
N MET A 1 37.60 -18.46 2.65
CA MET A 1 37.03 -17.95 3.93
C MET A 1 36.44 -16.53 3.81
N MET A 2 37.06 -15.61 3.05
CA MET A 2 36.49 -14.26 2.81
C MET A 2 35.19 -14.26 1.99
N GLU A 3 35.05 -15.17 1.03
CA GLU A 3 33.87 -15.29 0.15
C GLU A 3 32.58 -15.69 0.90
N ASN A 4 32.69 -16.40 2.03
CA ASN A 4 31.53 -16.77 2.85
C ASN A 4 31.02 -15.57 3.68
N LYS A 5 31.94 -14.73 4.18
CA LYS A 5 31.59 -13.48 4.88
C LYS A 5 30.94 -12.45 3.95
N THR A 6 31.40 -12.31 2.71
CA THR A 6 30.78 -11.38 1.75
C THR A 6 29.37 -11.83 1.36
N ASN A 7 29.17 -13.13 1.15
CA ASN A 7 27.86 -13.71 0.84
C ASN A 7 26.84 -13.53 1.99
N SER A 8 27.27 -13.66 3.25
CA SER A 8 26.40 -13.47 4.41
C SER A 8 26.01 -11.99 4.62
N VAL A 9 26.93 -11.05 4.40
CA VAL A 9 26.64 -9.60 4.45
C VAL A 9 25.66 -9.20 3.34
N GLU A 10 25.84 -9.70 2.11
CA GLU A 10 24.95 -9.38 1.00
C GLU A 10 23.51 -9.91 1.21
N LYS A 11 23.38 -11.12 1.77
CA LYS A 11 22.10 -11.68 2.19
C LYS A 11 21.43 -10.85 3.29
N TYR A 12 22.21 -10.41 4.28
CA TYR A 12 21.73 -9.53 5.35
C TYR A 12 21.23 -8.18 4.81
N VAL A 13 21.99 -7.53 3.92
CA VAL A 13 21.59 -6.25 3.31
C VAL A 13 20.29 -6.40 2.50
N LYS A 14 20.16 -7.48 1.72
CA LYS A 14 18.92 -7.79 0.98
C LYS A 14 17.74 -8.03 1.92
N ALA A 15 17.94 -8.73 3.04
CA ALA A 15 16.90 -8.96 4.04
C ALA A 15 16.50 -7.66 4.75
N LYS A 16 17.48 -6.82 5.15
CA LYS A 16 17.24 -5.54 5.80
C LYS A 16 16.43 -4.59 4.92
N LYS A 17 16.80 -4.45 3.64
CA LYS A 17 16.04 -3.63 2.68
C LYS A 17 14.57 -4.08 2.55
N ARG A 18 14.30 -5.39 2.62
CA ARG A 18 12.92 -5.91 2.60
C ARG A 18 12.15 -5.50 3.85
N VAL A 19 12.77 -5.60 5.02
CA VAL A 19 12.13 -5.20 6.28
C VAL A 19 11.82 -3.70 6.26
N ASP A 20 12.74 -2.89 5.75
CA ASP A 20 12.56 -1.43 5.66
C ASP A 20 11.45 -1.05 4.67
N ASP A 21 11.39 -1.69 3.49
CA ASP A 21 10.31 -1.49 2.51
C ASP A 21 8.93 -1.82 3.12
N ILE A 22 8.83 -2.94 3.84
CA ILE A 22 7.60 -3.39 4.50
C ILE A 22 7.20 -2.41 5.61
N LYS A 23 8.14 -2.01 6.48
CA LYS A 23 7.89 -1.02 7.53
C LYS A 23 7.39 0.31 6.96
N GLY A 24 7.99 0.77 5.87
CA GLY A 24 7.55 1.96 5.15
C GLY A 24 6.10 1.86 4.70
N PHE A 25 5.70 0.73 4.11
CA PHE A 25 4.32 0.48 3.69
C PHE A 25 3.35 0.45 4.89
N TYR A 26 3.68 -0.25 5.97
CA TYR A 26 2.85 -0.29 7.19
C TYR A 26 2.60 1.10 7.75
N PHE A 27 3.59 1.99 7.75
CA PHE A 27 3.39 3.36 8.21
C PHE A 27 2.36 4.12 7.36
N HIS A 28 2.31 3.88 6.05
CA HIS A 28 1.29 4.48 5.17
C HIS A 28 -0.10 3.91 5.45
N VAL A 29 -0.20 2.58 5.61
CA VAL A 29 -1.47 1.91 5.94
C VAL A 29 -2.00 2.38 7.29
N ILE A 30 -1.16 2.44 8.32
CA ILE A 30 -1.55 2.88 9.67
C ILE A 30 -2.08 4.33 9.62
N LYS A 31 -1.34 5.26 8.99
CA LYS A 31 -1.80 6.65 8.83
C LYS A 31 -3.14 6.71 8.10
N PHE A 32 -3.29 5.95 7.03
CA PHE A 32 -4.53 5.88 6.26
C PHE A 32 -5.71 5.38 7.10
N VAL A 33 -5.52 4.30 7.88
CA VAL A 33 -6.55 3.76 8.77
C VAL A 33 -6.95 4.76 9.85
N ILE A 34 -5.97 5.42 10.50
CA ILE A 34 -6.23 6.42 11.53
C ILE A 34 -7.04 7.59 10.95
N ILE A 35 -6.61 8.16 9.83
CA ILE A 35 -7.31 9.29 9.19
C ILE A 35 -8.71 8.87 8.75
N THR A 36 -8.85 7.69 8.16
CA THR A 36 -10.16 7.16 7.72
C THR A 36 -11.11 6.99 8.90
N LEU A 37 -10.64 6.41 10.01
CA LEU A 37 -11.44 6.26 11.23
C LEU A 37 -11.86 7.60 11.81
N LEU A 38 -10.94 8.58 11.85
CA LEU A 38 -11.29 9.94 12.29
C LEU A 38 -12.37 10.54 11.39
N ILE A 39 -12.23 10.48 10.07
CA ILE A 39 -13.23 10.99 9.14
C ILE A 39 -14.59 10.30 9.36
N LEU A 40 -14.63 8.99 9.55
CA LEU A 40 -15.86 8.24 9.79
C LEU A 40 -16.53 8.60 11.12
N ILE A 41 -15.76 8.78 12.19
CA ILE A 41 -16.28 9.19 13.51
C ILE A 41 -16.81 10.62 13.46
N PHE A 42 -16.08 11.52 12.81
CA PHE A 42 -16.42 12.95 12.78
C PHE A 42 -17.37 13.33 11.63
N LYS A 43 -17.74 12.42 10.72
CA LYS A 43 -18.57 12.75 9.54
C LYS A 43 -19.87 13.48 9.90
N GLY A 44 -20.54 13.06 10.97
CA GLY A 44 -21.82 13.66 11.41
C GLY A 44 -21.63 15.11 11.84
N ARG A 45 -20.63 15.36 12.70
CA ARG A 45 -20.23 16.71 13.13
C ARG A 45 -19.83 17.60 11.95
N VAL A 46 -19.10 17.04 10.99
CA VAL A 46 -18.70 17.77 9.79
C VAL A 46 -19.95 18.21 9.01
N LEU A 47 -20.89 17.30 8.76
CA LEU A 47 -22.14 17.61 8.06
C LEU A 47 -23.01 18.63 8.82
N GLU A 48 -23.12 18.51 10.14
CA GLU A 48 -23.81 19.47 11.01
C GLU A 48 -23.25 20.89 10.85
N ILE A 49 -21.92 21.05 10.88
CA ILE A 49 -21.27 22.36 10.68
C ILE A 49 -21.61 22.96 9.30
N PHE A 50 -21.74 22.14 8.26
CA PHE A 50 -22.12 22.63 6.93
C PHE A 50 -23.59 23.08 6.87
N ILE A 51 -24.48 22.36 7.55
CA ILE A 51 -25.89 22.74 7.69
C ILE A 51 -26.00 24.06 8.46
N GLU A 52 -25.29 24.21 9.59
CA GLU A 52 -25.25 25.45 10.37
C GLU A 52 -24.72 26.65 9.58
N LYS A 53 -23.82 26.41 8.62
CA LYS A 53 -23.28 27.45 7.72
C LYS A 53 -24.20 27.81 6.55
N GLY A 54 -25.41 27.25 6.48
CA GLY A 54 -26.42 27.59 5.48
C GLY A 54 -26.47 26.67 4.25
N VAL A 55 -25.86 25.48 4.31
CA VAL A 55 -26.04 24.45 3.27
C VAL A 55 -27.34 23.71 3.54
N GLU A 56 -28.42 24.15 2.90
CA GLU A 56 -29.76 23.55 3.06
C GLU A 56 -30.14 22.56 1.95
N ASP A 57 -29.39 22.55 0.84
CA ASP A 57 -29.67 21.64 -0.28
C ASP A 57 -29.38 20.19 0.11
N LYS A 58 -30.45 19.40 0.24
CA LYS A 58 -30.39 17.97 0.56
C LYS A 58 -29.56 17.16 -0.43
N ASN A 59 -29.56 17.54 -1.71
CA ASN A 59 -28.76 16.85 -2.73
C ASN A 59 -27.26 17.06 -2.49
N VAL A 60 -26.88 18.27 -2.09
CA VAL A 60 -25.49 18.62 -1.78
C VAL A 60 -25.02 17.87 -0.54
N LEU A 61 -25.84 17.83 0.51
CA LEU A 61 -25.52 17.10 1.75
C LEU A 61 -25.38 15.58 1.50
N GLN A 62 -26.28 15.00 0.70
CA GLN A 62 -26.21 13.59 0.35
C GLN A 62 -24.99 13.28 -0.53
N TRP A 63 -24.69 14.14 -1.51
CA TRP A 63 -23.48 14.02 -2.32
C TRP A 63 -22.23 14.08 -1.45
N MET A 64 -22.15 15.00 -0.48
CA MET A 64 -21.05 15.11 0.46
C MET A 64 -20.89 13.84 1.31
N GLU A 65 -21.99 13.34 1.89
CA GLU A 65 -21.95 12.12 2.70
C GLU A 65 -21.42 10.92 1.90
N LEU A 66 -21.89 10.76 0.66
CA LEU A 66 -21.41 9.71 -0.23
C LEU A 66 -19.93 9.87 -0.56
N ASN A 67 -19.44 11.09 -0.81
CA ASN A 67 -18.03 11.33 -1.11
C ASN A 67 -17.12 11.07 0.10
N ILE A 68 -17.56 11.44 1.30
CA ILE A 68 -16.82 11.17 2.55
C ILE A 68 -16.58 9.67 2.74
N LEU A 69 -17.49 8.80 2.26
CA LEU A 69 -17.32 7.35 2.30
C LEU A 69 -16.59 6.80 1.06
N ALA A 70 -16.91 7.29 -0.13
CA ALA A 70 -16.37 6.78 -1.38
C ALA A 70 -14.87 7.05 -1.52
N ILE A 71 -14.39 8.22 -1.09
CA ILE A 71 -12.97 8.61 -1.21
C ILE A 71 -12.07 7.64 -0.42
N PRO A 72 -12.29 7.37 0.90
CA PRO A 72 -11.51 6.37 1.61
C PRO A 72 -11.61 4.97 1.01
N ILE A 73 -12.78 4.57 0.51
CA ILE A 73 -12.93 3.23 -0.13
C ILE A 73 -12.02 3.11 -1.35
N ILE A 74 -12.04 4.10 -2.25
CA ILE A 74 -11.19 4.10 -3.46
C ILE A 74 -9.71 4.10 -3.07
N TRP A 75 -9.29 4.96 -2.13
CA TRP A 75 -7.92 4.98 -1.64
C TRP A 75 -7.51 3.67 -0.95
N GLY A 76 -8.44 3.02 -0.25
CA GLY A 76 -8.26 1.70 0.32
C GLY A 76 -7.98 0.64 -0.75
N LEU A 77 -8.71 0.67 -1.87
CA LEU A 77 -8.44 -0.22 -3.01
C LEU A 77 -7.08 0.04 -3.66
N VAL A 78 -6.69 1.31 -3.82
CA VAL A 78 -5.36 1.68 -4.34
C VAL A 78 -4.26 1.16 -3.42
N LEU A 79 -4.38 1.33 -2.11
CA LEU A 79 -3.44 0.80 -1.13
C LEU A 79 -3.40 -0.73 -1.12
N LEU A 80 -4.54 -1.39 -1.33
CA LEU A 80 -4.63 -2.84 -1.44
C LEU A 80 -3.84 -3.34 -2.65
N VAL A 81 -4.02 -2.72 -3.82
CA VAL A 81 -3.25 -3.07 -5.03
C VAL A 81 -1.75 -2.80 -4.83
N MET A 82 -1.39 -1.69 -4.19
CA MET A 82 0.01 -1.36 -3.88
C MET A 82 0.63 -2.35 -2.88
N GLY A 83 -0.13 -2.78 -1.88
CA GLY A 83 0.25 -3.82 -0.93
C GLY A 83 0.45 -5.17 -1.63
N LEU A 84 -0.53 -5.62 -2.42
CA LEU A 84 -0.39 -6.84 -3.23
C LEU A 84 0.84 -6.77 -4.14
N ARG A 85 1.14 -5.62 -4.74
CA ARG A 85 2.38 -5.43 -5.51
C ARG A 85 3.64 -5.67 -4.68
N LEU A 86 3.73 -5.08 -3.48
CA LEU A 86 4.90 -5.22 -2.61
C LEU A 86 5.06 -6.66 -2.06
N PHE A 87 3.96 -7.33 -1.72
CA PHE A 87 3.99 -8.66 -1.10
C PHE A 87 4.02 -9.81 -2.11
N VAL A 88 3.25 -9.75 -3.20
CA VAL A 88 3.07 -10.85 -4.18
C VAL A 88 4.14 -10.82 -5.28
N PHE A 89 4.42 -9.65 -5.86
CA PHE A 89 5.37 -9.58 -6.97
C PHE A 89 6.83 -9.69 -6.54
N LYS A 90 7.17 -9.46 -5.26
CA LYS A 90 8.58 -9.48 -4.82
C LYS A 90 9.05 -10.81 -4.23
N THR A 91 8.15 -11.78 -3.99
CA THR A 91 8.46 -12.96 -3.14
C THR A 91 8.59 -14.27 -3.91
N ASN A 92 7.62 -14.65 -4.76
CA ASN A 92 7.62 -15.99 -5.40
C ASN A 92 7.47 -15.99 -6.93
N ILE A 93 6.55 -15.21 -7.49
CA ILE A 93 6.26 -15.27 -8.94
C ILE A 93 7.41 -14.66 -9.75
N LEU A 94 7.89 -13.47 -9.36
CA LEU A 94 9.02 -12.82 -10.03
C LEU A 94 10.31 -13.61 -9.89
N LYS A 95 10.61 -14.19 -8.72
CA LYS A 95 11.78 -15.07 -8.56
C LYS A 95 11.71 -16.31 -9.44
N SER A 96 10.52 -16.93 -9.56
CA SER A 96 10.34 -18.08 -10.45
C SER A 96 10.45 -17.68 -11.93
N TRP A 97 10.01 -16.48 -12.30
CA TRP A 97 10.14 -15.92 -13.64
C TRP A 97 11.59 -15.54 -13.97
N GLU A 98 12.29 -14.83 -13.08
CA GLU A 98 13.72 -14.50 -13.19
C GLU A 98 14.55 -15.77 -13.37
N LYS A 99 14.31 -16.77 -12.51
CA LYS A 99 15.03 -18.05 -12.58
C LYS A 99 14.81 -18.75 -13.93
N ARG A 100 13.59 -18.67 -14.49
CA ARG A 100 13.29 -19.18 -15.84
C ARG A 100 14.01 -18.41 -16.93
N GLN A 101 14.06 -17.07 -16.86
CA GLN A 101 14.77 -16.26 -17.86
C GLN A 101 16.28 -16.50 -17.81
N ILE A 102 16.88 -16.56 -16.62
CA ILE A 102 18.31 -16.87 -16.44
C ILE A 102 18.64 -18.24 -17.02
N GLN A 103 17.82 -19.27 -16.77
CA GLN A 103 18.00 -20.59 -17.37
C GLN A 103 17.88 -20.59 -18.90
N LYS A 104 17.05 -19.70 -19.46
CA LYS A 104 16.88 -19.58 -20.91
C LYS A 104 18.17 -19.07 -21.57
N TYR A 105 18.74 -17.99 -21.04
CA TYR A 105 19.99 -17.43 -21.56
C TYR A 105 21.22 -18.33 -21.28
N LEU A 106 21.28 -19.01 -20.13
CA LEU A 106 22.35 -19.99 -19.84
C LEU A 106 22.27 -21.27 -20.70
N GLY A 107 21.09 -21.61 -21.20
CA GLY A 107 20.89 -22.73 -22.11
C GLY A 107 21.17 -22.38 -23.57
N GLU A 108 21.09 -21.10 -23.92
CA GLU A 108 21.38 -20.56 -25.26
C GLU A 108 22.88 -20.30 -25.48
N GLU A 109 23.71 -20.29 -24.43
CA GLU A 109 25.18 -20.21 -24.51
C GLU A 109 25.89 -21.59 -24.57
N LYS A 110 25.18 -22.66 -24.94
CA LYS A 110 25.76 -23.99 -25.22
C LYS A 110 25.65 -24.37 -26.68
#